data_AF-A0A954YHW7-F1
#
_entry.id   AF-A0A954YHW7-F1
#
_cell.length_a   1.000
_cell.length_b   1.000
_cell.length_c   1.000
_cell.angle_alpha   90.00
_cell.angle_beta   90.00
_cell.angle_gamma   90.00
#
_symmetry.space_group_name_H-M   'P 1'
#
loop_
_entity.id
_entity.type
_entity.pdbx_description
1 polymer ?
#
loop_
_entity_poly.entity_id
_entity_poly.type
_entity_poly.pdbx_seq_one_letter_code
_entity_poly.pdbx_strand_id
1 'polypeptide(L)'
;MKTQSLQFGFIAIGFLFSAFMLARTFWPKRPEVLPPPDALAAQVAGEAPVEVKVIAARQLAQHGEMAREQIHAQLANHRVQEPKVVAALLTATARARDHRSLPTAVELLEHPDPKVRGQAGVAVRAILGADFGFRANAPPQRRAEVIAHIKRDISNAGSGIQEFYEGSQRP
;
A
#
# COMPACT_ATOMS: atom_id res chain seq x y z
N MET A 1 -42.01 -22.66 -52.98
CA MET A 1 -40.63 -22.19 -52.75
C MET A 1 -40.58 -21.01 -51.76
N LYS A 2 -41.04 -21.17 -50.51
CA LYS A 2 -41.03 -20.09 -49.48
C LYS A 2 -40.35 -20.48 -48.15
N THR A 3 -39.89 -21.72 -48.01
CA THR A 3 -39.33 -22.25 -46.76
C THR A 3 -37.80 -22.11 -46.64
N GLN A 4 -37.09 -21.88 -47.74
CA GLN A 4 -35.62 -21.72 -47.70
C GLN A 4 -35.18 -20.34 -47.19
N SER A 5 -35.99 -19.28 -47.34
CA SER A 5 -35.61 -17.93 -46.90
C SER A 5 -35.59 -17.77 -45.37
N LEU A 6 -36.39 -18.55 -44.64
CA LEU A 6 -36.41 -18.49 -43.16
C LEU A 6 -35.19 -19.15 -42.52
N GLN A 7 -34.62 -20.20 -43.12
CA GLN A 7 -33.47 -20.91 -42.53
C GLN A 7 -32.19 -20.06 -42.54
N PHE A 8 -31.98 -19.23 -43.55
CA PHE A 8 -30.81 -18.34 -43.61
C PHE A 8 -30.84 -17.22 -42.57
N GLY A 9 -32.03 -16.76 -42.16
CA GLY A 9 -32.18 -15.73 -41.13
C GLY A 9 -31.68 -16.15 -39.76
N PHE A 10 -31.95 -17.39 -39.34
CA PHE A 10 -31.52 -17.90 -38.04
C PHE A 10 -30.00 -18.14 -37.95
N ILE A 11 -29.38 -18.58 -39.05
CA ILE A 11 -27.92 -18.80 -39.10
C ILE A 11 -27.18 -17.45 -38.99
N ALA A 12 -27.65 -16.40 -39.67
CA ALA A 12 -27.04 -15.08 -39.61
C ALA A 12 -27.09 -14.48 -38.18
N ILE A 13 -28.20 -14.67 -37.45
CA ILE A 13 -28.34 -14.20 -36.07
C ILE A 13 -27.39 -14.96 -35.14
N GLY A 14 -27.23 -16.27 -35.31
CA GLY A 14 -26.29 -17.07 -34.53
C GLY A 14 -24.83 -16.63 -34.69
N PHE A 15 -24.42 -16.30 -35.91
CA PHE A 15 -23.08 -15.77 -36.19
C PHE A 15 -22.85 -14.39 -35.58
N LEU A 16 -23.82 -13.47 -35.68
CA LEU A 16 -23.71 -12.14 -35.08
C LEU A 16 -23.64 -12.21 -33.55
N PHE A 17 -24.43 -13.09 -32.92
CA PHE A 17 -24.38 -13.29 -31.47
C PHE A 17 -23.05 -13.89 -31.01
N SER A 18 -22.53 -14.88 -31.76
CA SER A 18 -21.22 -15.49 -31.48
C SER A 18 -20.08 -14.50 -31.66
N ALA A 19 -20.12 -13.69 -32.71
CA ALA A 19 -19.16 -12.62 -32.95
C ALA A 19 -19.23 -11.53 -31.86
N PHE A 20 -20.43 -11.17 -31.38
CA PHE A 20 -20.60 -10.23 -30.28
C PHE A 20 -20.07 -10.77 -28.95
N MET A 21 -20.30 -12.05 -28.64
CA MET A 21 -19.76 -12.70 -27.44
C MET A 21 -18.23 -12.81 -27.50
N LEU A 22 -17.66 -13.18 -28.65
CA LEU A 22 -16.21 -13.16 -28.85
C LEU A 22 -15.67 -11.73 -28.69
N ALA A 23 -16.29 -10.75 -29.33
CA ALA A 23 -15.88 -9.35 -29.23
C ALA A 23 -15.93 -8.87 -27.77
N ARG A 24 -16.92 -9.28 -26.97
CA ARG A 24 -17.01 -8.95 -25.54
C ARG A 24 -15.89 -9.60 -24.72
N THR A 25 -15.51 -10.84 -25.01
CA THR A 25 -14.40 -11.52 -24.31
C THR A 25 -13.03 -10.95 -24.67
N PHE A 26 -12.87 -10.46 -25.90
CA PHE A 26 -11.63 -9.84 -26.39
C PHE A 26 -11.64 -8.32 -26.30
N TRP A 27 -12.72 -7.70 -25.79
CA TRP A 27 -12.75 -6.27 -25.59
C TRP A 27 -11.77 -5.93 -24.47
N PRO A 28 -10.75 -5.10 -24.72
CA PRO A 28 -9.81 -4.71 -23.68
C PRO A 28 -10.61 -4.03 -22.57
N LYS A 29 -10.58 -4.61 -21.37
CA LYS A 29 -11.09 -3.92 -20.18
C LYS A 29 -10.36 -2.59 -20.13
N ARG A 30 -11.10 -1.48 -20.12
CA ARG A 30 -10.51 -0.16 -20.00
C ARG A 30 -9.57 -0.19 -18.78
N PRO A 31 -8.33 0.30 -18.89
CA PRO A 31 -7.45 0.38 -17.74
C PRO A 31 -8.22 1.08 -16.63
N GLU A 32 -8.37 0.41 -15.50
CA GLU A 32 -9.06 0.98 -14.34
C GLU A 32 -8.27 2.21 -13.92
N VAL A 33 -8.84 3.38 -14.15
CA VAL A 33 -8.20 4.64 -13.82
C VAL A 33 -8.14 4.70 -12.30
N LEU A 34 -6.93 4.60 -11.73
CA LEU A 34 -6.76 4.72 -10.30
C LEU A 34 -7.29 6.09 -9.83
N PRO A 35 -8.08 6.14 -8.73
CA PRO A 35 -8.45 7.40 -8.12
C PRO A 35 -7.20 8.20 -7.72
N PRO A 36 -7.27 9.55 -7.73
CA PRO A 36 -6.14 10.37 -7.35
C PRO A 36 -5.74 10.13 -5.88
N PRO A 37 -4.46 10.36 -5.50
CA PRO A 37 -3.97 10.11 -4.15
C PRO A 37 -4.81 10.76 -3.05
N ASP A 38 -5.27 12.00 -3.23
CA ASP A 38 -6.09 12.70 -2.22
C ASP A 38 -7.44 12.01 -1.96
N ALA A 39 -8.08 11.49 -3.01
CA ALA A 39 -9.34 10.76 -2.87
C ALA A 39 -9.15 9.45 -2.11
N LEU A 40 -8.05 8.74 -2.40
CA LEU A 40 -7.70 7.52 -1.68
C LEU A 40 -7.34 7.81 -0.22
N ALA A 41 -6.62 8.91 0.04
CA ALA A 41 -6.27 9.35 1.39
C ALA A 41 -7.52 9.69 2.21
N ALA A 42 -8.47 10.41 1.61
CA ALA A 42 -9.76 10.70 2.23
C ALA A 42 -10.54 9.41 2.55
N GLN A 43 -10.48 8.40 1.67
CA GLN A 43 -11.10 7.10 1.90
C GLN A 43 -10.45 6.31 3.04
N VAL A 44 -9.13 6.41 3.21
CA VAL A 44 -8.43 5.84 4.36
C VAL A 44 -8.83 6.56 5.66
N ALA A 45 -8.92 7.89 5.63
CA ALA A 45 -9.22 8.72 6.80
C ALA A 45 -10.69 8.68 7.25
N GLY A 46 -11.63 8.40 6.33
CA GLY A 46 -13.06 8.43 6.62
C GLY A 46 -13.56 7.26 7.48
N GLU A 47 -14.88 7.17 7.63
CA GLU A 47 -15.57 6.11 8.39
C GLU A 47 -15.87 4.85 7.55
N ALA A 48 -15.14 4.66 6.46
CA ALA A 48 -15.32 3.51 5.60
C ALA A 48 -15.00 2.18 6.34
N PRO A 49 -15.60 1.05 5.95
CA PRO A 49 -15.21 -0.25 6.48
C PRO A 49 -13.70 -0.52 6.35
N VAL A 50 -13.12 -1.24 7.30
CA VAL A 50 -11.67 -1.54 7.36
C VAL A 50 -11.16 -2.11 6.03
N GLU A 51 -11.91 -2.99 5.39
CA GLU A 51 -11.57 -3.60 4.11
C GLU A 51 -11.42 -2.55 2.99
N VAL A 52 -12.29 -1.54 2.99
CA VAL A 52 -12.28 -0.45 2.02
C VAL A 52 -11.07 0.45 2.27
N LYS A 53 -10.77 0.78 3.52
CA LYS A 53 -9.56 1.52 3.91
C LYS A 53 -8.28 0.79 3.50
N VAL A 54 -8.22 -0.53 3.71
CA VAL A 54 -7.07 -1.36 3.29
C VAL A 54 -6.89 -1.33 1.77
N ILE A 55 -7.98 -1.40 0.99
CA ILE A 55 -7.92 -1.31 -0.48
C ILE A 55 -7.39 0.06 -0.89
N ALA A 56 -7.91 1.14 -0.31
CA ALA A 56 -7.47 2.51 -0.60
C ALA A 56 -5.98 2.70 -0.27
N ALA A 57 -5.51 2.21 0.89
CA ALA A 57 -4.09 2.24 1.27
C ALA A 57 -3.20 1.44 0.29
N ARG A 58 -3.67 0.30 -0.21
CA ARG A 58 -2.95 -0.46 -1.26
C ARG A 58 -2.92 0.27 -2.60
N GLN A 59 -3.99 0.97 -2.95
CA GLN A 59 -4.04 1.80 -4.16
C GLN A 59 -3.11 3.01 -4.03
N LEU A 60 -2.99 3.63 -2.85
CA LEU A 60 -1.97 4.65 -2.57
C LEU A 60 -0.55 4.14 -2.85
N ALA A 61 -0.25 2.89 -2.48
CA ALA A 61 1.05 2.28 -2.77
C ALA A 61 1.35 2.22 -4.29
N GLN A 62 0.33 2.08 -5.13
CA GLN A 62 0.50 2.00 -6.58
C GLN A 62 0.94 3.33 -7.19
N HIS A 63 0.58 4.45 -6.56
CA HIS A 63 1.03 5.80 -6.94
C HIS A 63 2.49 6.10 -6.54
N GLY A 64 3.06 5.33 -5.61
CA GLY A 64 4.47 5.45 -5.22
C GLY A 64 4.82 6.83 -4.68
N GLU A 65 5.81 7.50 -5.31
CA GLU A 65 6.32 8.79 -4.83
C GLU A 65 5.27 9.91 -4.85
N MET A 66 4.33 9.87 -5.81
CA MET A 66 3.29 10.89 -5.96
C MET A 66 2.31 10.93 -4.77
N ALA A 67 2.22 9.85 -4.01
CA ALA A 67 1.34 9.72 -2.86
C ALA A 67 2.08 9.88 -1.52
N ARG A 68 3.36 10.26 -1.51
CA ARG A 68 4.19 10.33 -0.28
C ARG A 68 3.55 11.18 0.81
N GLU A 69 3.08 12.37 0.46
CA GLU A 69 2.49 13.30 1.42
C GLU A 69 1.24 12.70 2.10
N GLN A 70 0.36 12.11 1.30
CA GLN A 70 -0.86 11.46 1.77
C GLN A 70 -0.53 10.24 2.63
N ILE A 71 0.41 9.38 2.18
CA ILE A 71 0.85 8.20 2.92
C ILE A 71 1.42 8.61 4.28
N HIS A 72 2.28 9.62 4.31
CA HIS A 72 2.88 10.14 5.55
C HIS A 72 1.81 10.61 6.54
N ALA A 73 0.90 11.47 6.09
CA ALA A 73 -0.17 12.00 6.91
C ALA A 73 -1.08 10.88 7.46
N GLN A 74 -1.46 9.92 6.61
CA GLN A 74 -2.34 8.82 7.03
C GLN A 74 -1.66 7.87 8.01
N LEU A 75 -0.37 7.54 7.78
CA LEU A 75 0.38 6.69 8.70
C LEU A 75 0.56 7.37 10.06
N ALA A 76 0.77 8.69 10.10
CA ALA A 76 0.88 9.44 11.33
C ALA A 76 -0.42 9.42 12.16
N ASN A 77 -1.58 9.51 11.50
CA ASN A 77 -2.88 9.55 12.16
C ASN A 77 -3.38 8.17 12.63
N HIS A 78 -3.01 7.09 11.93
CA HIS A 78 -3.54 5.74 12.20
C HIS A 78 -2.64 4.85 13.05
N ARG A 79 -1.52 5.37 13.61
CA ARG A 79 -0.48 4.57 14.29
C ARG A 79 -0.98 3.52 15.29
N VAL A 80 -2.13 3.74 15.93
CA VAL A 80 -2.69 2.91 17.01
C VAL A 80 -3.98 2.19 16.61
N GLN A 81 -4.62 2.56 15.49
CA GLN A 81 -5.95 2.07 15.13
C GLN A 81 -5.89 1.14 13.92
N GLU A 82 -6.73 0.11 13.90
CA GLU A 82 -6.93 -0.79 12.76
C GLU A 82 -5.62 -1.40 12.18
N PRO A 83 -5.01 -2.41 12.85
CA PRO A 83 -3.69 -2.96 12.47
C PRO A 83 -3.56 -3.36 11.00
N LYS A 84 -4.66 -3.80 10.36
CA LYS A 84 -4.70 -4.13 8.93
C LYS A 84 -4.43 -2.91 8.04
N VAL A 85 -5.00 -1.74 8.39
CA VAL A 85 -4.81 -0.49 7.65
C VAL A 85 -3.39 0.02 7.85
N VAL A 86 -2.87 0.00 9.08
CA VAL A 86 -1.47 0.38 9.38
C VAL A 86 -0.48 -0.48 8.59
N ALA A 87 -0.68 -1.80 8.56
CA ALA A 87 0.15 -2.70 7.78
C ALA A 87 0.12 -2.38 6.26
N ALA A 88 -1.05 -1.99 5.74
CA ALA A 88 -1.19 -1.57 4.34
C ALA A 88 -0.50 -0.22 4.06
N LEU A 89 -0.63 0.75 4.96
CA LEU A 89 0.06 2.04 4.88
C LEU A 89 1.58 1.87 4.96
N LEU A 90 2.10 1.01 5.84
CA LEU A 90 3.53 0.68 5.90
C LEU A 90 4.05 0.07 4.59
N THR A 91 3.22 -0.75 3.92
CA THR A 91 3.56 -1.26 2.58
C THR A 91 3.63 -0.12 1.56
N ALA A 92 2.71 0.84 1.62
CA ALA A 92 2.72 2.03 0.77
C ALA A 92 3.96 2.90 1.03
N THR A 93 4.28 3.14 2.30
CA THR A 93 5.49 3.84 2.76
C THR A 93 6.76 3.19 2.22
N ALA A 94 6.87 1.85 2.31
CA ALA A 94 8.01 1.11 1.78
C ALA A 94 8.18 1.33 0.28
N ARG A 95 7.08 1.26 -0.47
CA ARG A 95 7.06 1.41 -1.94
C ARG A 95 7.37 2.84 -2.38
N ALA A 96 6.87 3.83 -1.64
CA ALA A 96 7.15 5.23 -1.88
C ALA A 96 8.55 5.65 -1.41
N ARG A 97 9.28 4.81 -0.66
CA ARG A 97 10.56 5.14 0.01
C ARG A 97 10.46 6.46 0.78
N ASP A 98 9.38 6.63 1.52
CA ASP A 98 9.12 7.87 2.22
C ASP A 98 9.98 7.98 3.49
N HIS A 99 11.11 8.69 3.38
CA HIS A 99 12.03 8.93 4.49
C HIS A 99 11.39 9.70 5.65
N ARG A 100 10.38 10.53 5.40
CA ARG A 100 9.69 11.31 6.46
C ARG A 100 8.88 10.41 7.39
N SER A 101 8.42 9.27 6.88
CA SER A 101 7.70 8.25 7.67
C SER A 101 8.62 7.27 8.40
N LEU A 102 9.93 7.37 8.20
CA LEU A 102 10.90 6.46 8.85
C LEU A 102 10.81 6.46 10.38
N PRO A 103 10.70 7.60 11.09
CA PRO A 103 10.57 7.62 12.56
C PRO A 103 9.33 6.83 13.03
N THR A 104 8.20 7.03 12.36
CA THR A 104 6.95 6.30 12.62
C THR A 104 7.08 4.81 12.32
N ALA A 105 7.74 4.45 11.22
CA ALA A 105 7.97 3.05 10.87
C ALA A 105 8.85 2.36 11.93
N VAL A 106 9.85 3.05 12.48
CA VAL A 106 10.71 2.53 13.55
C VAL A 106 9.92 2.34 14.85
N GLU A 107 9.06 3.29 15.23
CA GLU A 107 8.16 3.13 16.40
C GLU A 107 7.25 1.91 16.24
N LEU A 108 6.72 1.68 15.04
CA LEU A 108 5.83 0.55 14.75
C LEU A 108 6.52 -0.82 14.74
N LEU A 109 7.85 -0.88 14.84
CA LEU A 109 8.58 -2.14 15.12
C LEU A 109 8.24 -2.73 16.48
N GLU A 110 7.70 -1.94 17.41
CA GLU A 110 7.28 -2.37 18.74
C GLU A 110 5.76 -2.59 18.86
N HIS A 111 5.00 -2.39 17.77
CA HIS A 111 3.55 -2.52 17.75
C HIS A 111 3.08 -3.90 18.29
N PRO A 112 1.97 -4.01 19.04
CA PRO A 112 1.52 -5.29 19.63
C PRO A 112 1.19 -6.37 18.58
N ASP A 113 0.62 -5.98 17.44
CA ASP A 113 0.36 -6.91 16.33
C ASP A 113 1.66 -7.29 15.57
N PRO A 114 2.04 -8.58 15.51
CA PRO A 114 3.20 -9.06 14.75
C PRO A 114 3.15 -8.72 13.25
N LYS A 115 1.97 -8.64 12.64
CA LYS A 115 1.85 -8.27 11.22
C LYS A 115 2.29 -6.84 10.97
N VAL A 116 1.92 -5.92 11.85
CA VAL A 116 2.35 -4.51 11.78
C VAL A 116 3.86 -4.42 11.98
N ARG A 117 4.42 -5.10 12.99
CA ARG A 117 5.88 -5.16 13.19
C ARG A 117 6.61 -5.67 11.95
N GLY A 118 6.09 -6.73 11.32
CA GLY A 118 6.65 -7.30 10.10
C GLY A 118 6.68 -6.30 8.96
N GLN A 119 5.58 -5.60 8.71
CA GLN A 119 5.52 -4.59 7.65
C GLN A 119 6.36 -3.35 7.97
N ALA A 120 6.47 -2.98 9.25
CA ALA A 120 7.35 -1.91 9.69
C ALA A 120 8.82 -2.25 9.40
N GLY A 121 9.25 -3.49 9.68
CA GLY A 121 10.58 -3.97 9.32
C GLY A 121 10.86 -3.94 7.82
N VAL A 122 9.87 -4.31 6.99
CA VAL A 122 9.96 -4.21 5.53
C VAL A 122 10.09 -2.76 5.08
N ALA A 123 9.30 -1.85 5.65
CA ALA A 123 9.35 -0.42 5.33
C ALA A 123 10.69 0.21 5.70
N VAL A 124 11.19 -0.04 6.92
CA VAL A 124 12.50 0.45 7.37
C VAL A 124 13.61 -0.06 6.45
N ARG A 125 13.61 -1.36 6.11
CA ARG A 125 14.59 -1.93 5.17
C ARG A 125 14.49 -1.28 3.78
N ALA A 126 13.29 -1.03 3.27
CA ALA A 126 13.10 -0.43 1.96
C ALA A 126 13.56 1.04 1.91
N ILE A 127 13.31 1.80 2.99
CA ILE A 127 13.70 3.20 3.11
C ILE A 127 15.22 3.34 3.29
N LEU A 128 15.81 2.55 4.19
CA LEU A 128 17.24 2.63 4.51
C LEU A 128 18.13 1.85 3.52
N GLY A 129 17.56 0.97 2.71
CA GLY A 129 18.30 0.13 1.77
C GLY A 129 19.17 -0.95 2.45
N ALA A 130 18.95 -1.22 3.74
CA ALA A 130 19.75 -2.14 4.54
C ALA A 130 18.88 -3.15 5.29
N ASP A 131 19.37 -4.39 5.42
CA ASP A 131 18.72 -5.43 6.22
C ASP A 131 19.37 -5.52 7.60
N PHE A 132 18.61 -5.18 8.63
CA PHE A 132 19.05 -5.20 10.03
C PHE A 132 18.76 -6.54 10.73
N GLY A 133 18.24 -7.54 10.01
CA GLY A 133 17.88 -8.84 10.56
C GLY A 133 16.63 -8.82 11.47
N PHE A 134 15.81 -7.76 11.41
CA PHE A 134 14.61 -7.65 12.24
C PHE A 134 13.61 -8.77 11.94
N ARG A 135 13.11 -9.43 12.99
CA ARG A 135 12.08 -10.47 12.90
C ARG A 135 10.90 -10.12 13.80
N ALA A 136 9.71 -10.07 13.22
CA ALA A 136 8.50 -9.64 13.92
C ALA A 136 8.13 -10.51 15.14
N ASN A 137 8.46 -11.81 15.09
CA ASN A 137 8.19 -12.79 16.14
C ASN A 137 9.40 -13.12 17.02
N ALA A 138 10.55 -12.44 16.84
CA ALA A 138 11.69 -12.63 17.74
C ALA A 138 11.32 -12.23 19.18
N PRO A 139 12.02 -12.75 20.20
CA PRO A 139 11.83 -12.32 21.59
C PRO A 139 11.92 -10.79 21.75
N PRO A 140 11.15 -10.17 22.67
CA PRO A 140 11.15 -8.72 22.86
C PRO A 140 12.55 -8.11 23.04
N GLN A 141 13.43 -8.78 23.79
CA GLN A 141 14.81 -8.34 24.03
C GLN A 141 15.61 -8.26 22.72
N ARG A 142 15.51 -9.30 21.87
CA ARG A 142 16.16 -9.32 20.55
C ARG A 142 15.62 -8.24 19.62
N ARG A 143 14.31 -7.96 19.66
CA ARG A 143 13.75 -6.86 18.87
C ARG A 143 14.27 -5.51 19.34
N ALA A 144 14.33 -5.29 20.65
CA ALA A 144 14.85 -4.04 21.23
C ALA A 144 16.32 -3.79 20.86
N GLU A 145 17.17 -4.83 20.88
CA GLU A 145 18.56 -4.75 20.41
C GLU A 145 18.65 -4.27 18.95
N VAL A 146 17.87 -4.87 18.05
CA VAL A 146 17.85 -4.50 16.63
C VAL A 146 17.28 -3.09 16.42
N ILE A 147 16.24 -2.71 17.15
CA ILE A 147 15.66 -1.36 17.09
C ILE A 147 16.67 -0.31 17.55
N ALA A 148 17.43 -0.59 18.62
CA ALA A 148 18.48 0.30 19.09
C ALA A 148 19.62 0.45 18.06
N HIS A 149 19.96 -0.64 17.36
CA HIS A 149 20.93 -0.60 16.25
C HIS A 149 20.42 0.26 15.08
N ILE A 150 19.18 0.06 14.64
CA ILE A 150 18.54 0.87 13.59
C ILE A 150 18.56 2.36 13.96
N LYS A 151 18.16 2.70 15.20
CA LYS A 151 18.15 4.10 15.68
C LYS A 151 19.55 4.72 15.64
N ARG A 152 20.59 3.98 16.06
CA ARG A 152 21.98 4.44 16.00
C ARG A 152 22.43 4.71 14.57
N ASP A 153 22.12 3.82 13.63
CA ASP A 153 22.51 3.98 12.24
C ASP A 153 21.80 5.16 11.58
N ILE A 154 20.51 5.39 11.90
CA ILE A 154 19.76 6.58 11.48
C ILE A 154 20.45 7.86 11.98
N SER A 155 20.86 7.90 13.25
CA SER A 155 21.59 9.05 13.81
C SER A 155 22.96 9.27 13.16
N ASN A 156 23.60 8.20 12.67
CA ASN A 156 24.93 8.28 12.04
C ASN A 156 24.87 8.58 10.53
N ALA A 157 23.73 8.39 9.87
CA ALA A 157 23.60 8.46 8.41
C ALA A 157 23.67 9.89 7.80
N GLY A 158 24.14 10.89 8.56
CA GLY A 158 24.37 12.25 8.09
C GLY A 158 23.13 13.16 8.19
N SER A 159 23.39 14.47 8.16
CA SER A 159 22.44 15.54 8.50
C SER A 159 21.09 15.46 7.80
N GLY A 160 21.04 14.99 6.55
CA GLY A 160 19.79 14.91 5.79
C GLY A 160 18.76 13.95 6.39
N ILE A 161 19.15 12.77 6.89
CA ILE A 161 18.20 11.83 7.52
C ILE A 161 17.92 12.23 8.97
N GLN A 162 18.96 12.73 9.65
CA GLN A 162 18.87 13.18 11.04
C GLN A 162 17.93 14.38 11.20
N GLU A 163 17.96 15.36 10.31
CA GLU A 163 17.09 16.55 10.34
C GLU A 163 15.60 16.15 10.24
N PHE A 164 15.27 15.20 9.36
CA PHE A 164 13.90 14.66 9.28
C PHE A 164 13.51 13.85 10.51
N TYR A 165 14.43 13.06 11.06
CA TYR A 165 14.17 12.24 12.25
C TYR A 165 13.93 13.12 13.49
N GLU A 166 14.84 14.03 13.79
CA GLU A 166 14.75 14.94 14.95
C GLU A 166 13.60 15.95 14.81
N GLY A 167 13.33 16.44 13.60
CA GLY A 167 12.20 17.33 13.33
C GLY A 167 10.84 16.68 13.62
N SER A 168 10.71 15.36 13.41
CA SER A 168 9.48 14.61 13.68
C SER A 168 9.24 14.26 15.15
N GLN A 169 10.27 14.37 16.00
CA GLN A 169 10.16 14.08 17.44
C GLN A 169 9.77 15.32 18.27
N ARG A 170 9.72 16.50 17.66
CA ARG A 170 9.23 17.72 18.33
C ARG A 170 7.70 17.70 18.37
N PRO A 171 7.08 17.93 19.54
CA PRO A 171 5.63 17.88 19.71
C PRO A 171 4.89 18.99 18.94
#